data_AF-A0A523Z1Q1-F1
#
_entry.id   AF-A0A523Z1Q1-F1
#
_cell.length_a   1.000
_cell.length_b   1.000
_cell.length_c   1.000
_cell.angle_alpha   90.00
_cell.angle_beta   90.00
_cell.angle_gamma   90.00
#
_symmetry.space_group_name_H-M   'P 1'
#
loop_
_entity.id
_entity.type
_entity.pdbx_description
1 polymer ?
#
loop_
_entity_poly.entity_id
_entity_poly.type
_entity_poly.pdbx_seq_one_letter_code
_entity_poly.pdbx_strand_id
1 'polypeptide(L)'
;MSEKEIEIEVINPEVKLKKASTDVSVMVKELSIKTEDDYSIAQVLGKAINEIIKDVKSHFSPIKQSTQKAHKDAVALEKTFLKGPTESKEKLKKLMISFEEEQEAIRLAKEEKIKTELQKNIDQGNEIANGIISALDPEANVAVADVHVQSTFKTAGSTTDNWKGEVIDFHKFLMAVVRLGYTEFLEVNQKALNDYAKSTEGKKLFDGVRFYNNKVKKF
;
A
#
# COMPACT_ATOMS: atom_id res chain seq x y z
N MET A 1 -15.87 -56.51 -58.07
CA MET A 1 -16.19 -55.20 -58.65
C MET A 1 -16.34 -54.24 -57.49
N SER A 2 -15.53 -53.19 -57.49
CA SER A 2 -15.33 -52.26 -56.39
C SER A 2 -16.41 -51.18 -56.44
N GLU A 3 -17.40 -51.27 -55.56
CA GLU A 3 -18.24 -50.11 -55.24
C GLU A 3 -17.46 -49.26 -54.25
N LYS A 4 -16.90 -48.17 -54.78
CA LYS A 4 -16.27 -47.07 -54.05
C LYS A 4 -17.20 -46.65 -52.91
N GLU A 5 -16.76 -46.87 -51.67
CA GLU A 5 -17.17 -46.04 -50.55
C GLU A 5 -16.91 -44.57 -50.93
N ILE A 6 -17.99 -43.85 -51.21
CA ILE A 6 -17.96 -42.41 -51.33
C ILE A 6 -17.91 -41.89 -49.90
N GLU A 7 -16.69 -41.79 -49.37
CA GLU A 7 -16.40 -41.02 -48.16
C GLU A 7 -16.80 -39.56 -48.42
N ILE A 8 -18.02 -39.20 -48.01
CA ILE A 8 -18.35 -37.80 -47.75
C ILE A 8 -17.68 -37.45 -46.43
N GLU A 9 -16.37 -37.23 -46.50
CA GLU A 9 -15.65 -36.56 -45.44
C GLU A 9 -16.24 -35.15 -45.37
N VAL A 10 -17.11 -34.90 -44.40
CA VAL A 10 -17.59 -33.55 -44.06
C VAL A 10 -16.39 -32.82 -43.48
N ILE A 11 -15.51 -32.32 -44.36
CA ILE A 11 -14.28 -31.66 -43.94
C ILE A 11 -14.67 -30.46 -43.08
N ASN A 12 -14.30 -30.51 -41.80
CA ASN A 12 -14.47 -29.43 -40.83
C ASN A 12 -14.03 -28.09 -41.45
N PRO A 13 -14.86 -27.01 -41.38
CA PRO A 13 -14.51 -25.70 -41.95
C PRO A 13 -13.14 -25.19 -41.50
N GLU A 14 -12.72 -25.49 -40.28
CA GLU A 14 -11.40 -25.10 -39.76
C GLU A 14 -10.25 -25.84 -40.47
N VAL A 15 -10.45 -27.13 -40.79
CA VAL A 15 -9.47 -27.94 -41.52
C VAL A 15 -9.35 -27.43 -42.96
N LYS A 16 -10.46 -27.05 -43.60
CA LYS A 16 -10.46 -26.41 -44.93
C LYS A 16 -9.69 -25.09 -44.91
N LEU A 17 -9.99 -24.21 -43.97
CA LEU A 17 -9.34 -22.88 -43.86
C LEU A 17 -7.85 -23.01 -43.55
N LYS A 18 -7.46 -23.94 -42.68
CA LYS A 18 -6.05 -24.21 -42.35
C LYS A 18 -5.27 -24.74 -43.54
N LYS A 19 -5.87 -25.66 -44.31
CA LYS A 19 -5.27 -26.18 -45.55
C LYS A 19 -5.10 -25.06 -46.57
N ALA A 20 -6.16 -24.30 -46.87
CA ALA A 20 -6.11 -23.18 -47.81
C ALA A 20 -5.06 -22.11 -47.42
N SER A 21 -4.95 -21.79 -46.13
CA SER A 21 -3.93 -20.86 -45.62
C SER A 21 -2.51 -21.40 -45.79
N THR A 22 -2.31 -22.71 -45.66
CA THR A 22 -1.00 -23.35 -45.82
C THR A 22 -0.63 -23.43 -47.30
N ASP A 23 -1.55 -23.87 -48.15
CA ASP A 23 -1.38 -24.04 -49.58
C ASP A 23 -0.96 -22.72 -50.25
N VAL A 24 -1.67 -21.62 -49.94
CA VAL A 24 -1.32 -20.30 -50.46
C VAL A 24 0.05 -19.82 -49.96
N SER A 25 0.43 -20.15 -48.71
CA SER A 25 1.76 -19.81 -48.19
C SER A 25 2.86 -20.55 -48.95
N VAL A 26 2.65 -21.82 -49.32
CA VAL A 26 3.58 -22.59 -50.15
C VAL A 26 3.66 -21.99 -51.55
N MET A 27 2.52 -21.73 -52.19
CA MET A 27 2.47 -21.14 -53.53
C MET A 27 3.20 -19.80 -53.62
N VAL A 28 3.05 -18.93 -52.62
CA VAL A 28 3.76 -17.62 -52.59
C VAL A 28 5.26 -17.79 -52.39
N LYS A 29 5.71 -18.77 -51.58
CA LYS A 29 7.14 -19.02 -51.35
C LYS A 29 7.86 -19.49 -52.61
N GLU A 30 7.18 -20.25 -53.45
CA GLU A 30 7.72 -20.81 -54.69
C GLU A 30 7.58 -19.87 -55.88
N LEU A 31 6.75 -18.82 -55.77
CA LEU A 31 6.47 -17.88 -56.85
C LEU A 31 7.68 -16.99 -57.17
N SER A 32 8.13 -17.00 -58.42
CA SER A 32 9.14 -16.08 -58.96
C SER A 32 8.55 -15.32 -60.15
N ILE A 33 8.48 -13.99 -60.06
CA ILE A 33 7.88 -13.14 -61.09
C ILE A 33 8.99 -12.64 -62.01
N LYS A 34 9.00 -13.10 -63.27
CA LYS A 34 9.99 -12.68 -64.29
C LYS A 34 9.34 -12.18 -65.58
N THR A 35 8.08 -12.53 -65.80
CA THR A 35 7.31 -12.18 -67.00
C THR A 35 6.01 -11.45 -66.63
N GLU A 36 5.36 -10.85 -67.63
CA GLU A 36 4.06 -10.19 -67.47
C GLU A 36 2.94 -11.18 -67.12
N ASP A 37 3.02 -12.41 -67.62
CA ASP A 37 2.11 -13.50 -67.27
C ASP A 37 2.26 -13.91 -65.79
N ASP A 38 3.50 -14.01 -65.29
CA ASP A 38 3.76 -14.30 -63.86
C ASP A 38 3.17 -13.22 -62.96
N TYR A 39 3.24 -11.96 -63.39
CA TYR A 39 2.66 -10.83 -62.67
C TYR A 39 1.13 -10.91 -62.64
N SER A 40 0.50 -11.29 -63.74
CA SER A 40 -0.95 -11.49 -63.82
C SER A 40 -1.41 -12.65 -62.91
N ILE A 41 -0.65 -13.75 -62.87
CA ILE A 41 -0.88 -14.88 -61.94
C ILE A 41 -0.75 -14.42 -60.49
N ALA A 42 0.26 -13.60 -60.18
CA ALA A 42 0.46 -13.04 -58.84
C ALA A 42 -0.72 -12.17 -58.39
N GLN A 43 -1.34 -11.40 -59.29
CA GLN A 43 -2.52 -10.60 -58.96
C GLN A 43 -3.74 -11.47 -58.63
N VAL A 44 -3.97 -12.55 -59.38
CA VAL A 44 -5.07 -13.50 -59.11
C VAL A 44 -4.83 -14.19 -57.77
N LEU A 45 -3.60 -14.66 -57.53
CA LEU A 45 -3.21 -15.25 -56.25
C LEU A 45 -3.43 -14.26 -55.10
N GLY A 46 -3.02 -13.00 -55.26
CA GLY A 46 -3.23 -11.93 -54.29
C GLY A 46 -4.69 -11.72 -53.90
N LYS A 47 -5.62 -11.80 -54.86
CA LYS A 47 -7.07 -11.76 -54.59
C LYS A 47 -7.52 -12.97 -53.78
N ALA A 48 -7.08 -14.17 -54.16
CA ALA A 48 -7.40 -15.40 -53.42
C ALA A 48 -6.87 -15.37 -51.97
N ILE A 49 -5.68 -14.80 -51.72
CA ILE A 49 -5.16 -14.62 -50.35
C ILE A 49 -6.11 -13.74 -49.53
N ASN A 50 -6.56 -12.63 -50.09
CA ASN A 50 -7.47 -11.71 -49.40
C ASN A 50 -8.82 -12.35 -49.06
N GLU A 51 -9.35 -13.20 -49.95
CA GLU A 51 -10.56 -13.97 -49.71
C GLU A 51 -10.36 -14.97 -48.56
N ILE A 52 -9.27 -15.74 -48.55
CA ILE A 52 -8.95 -16.65 -47.44
C ILE A 52 -8.80 -15.90 -46.12
N ILE A 53 -8.12 -14.75 -46.11
CA ILE A 53 -8.00 -13.89 -44.92
C ILE A 53 -9.39 -13.45 -44.43
N LYS A 54 -10.27 -13.04 -45.35
CA LYS A 54 -11.63 -12.62 -45.04
C LYS A 54 -12.44 -13.78 -44.44
N ASP A 55 -12.34 -14.96 -45.02
CA ASP A 55 -13.08 -16.14 -44.57
C ASP A 55 -12.64 -16.60 -43.19
N VAL A 56 -11.32 -16.63 -42.95
CA VAL A 56 -10.77 -16.89 -41.61
C VAL A 56 -11.31 -15.88 -40.60
N LYS A 57 -11.22 -14.58 -40.91
CA LYS A 57 -11.72 -13.54 -39.99
C LYS A 57 -13.22 -13.65 -39.73
N SER A 58 -13.99 -13.93 -40.78
CA SER A 58 -15.45 -14.09 -40.70
C SER A 58 -15.84 -15.28 -39.83
N HIS A 59 -15.17 -16.43 -40.02
CA HIS A 59 -15.41 -17.65 -39.27
C HIS A 59 -15.15 -17.47 -37.76
N PHE A 60 -14.04 -16.83 -37.39
CA PHE A 60 -13.68 -16.63 -35.98
C PHE A 60 -14.32 -15.39 -35.33
N SER A 61 -14.90 -14.47 -36.10
CA SER A 61 -15.58 -13.28 -35.58
C SER A 61 -16.70 -13.59 -34.56
N PRO A 62 -17.71 -14.43 -34.88
CA PRO A 62 -18.81 -14.72 -33.95
C PRO A 62 -18.33 -15.43 -32.67
N ILE A 63 -17.32 -16.29 -32.76
CA ILE A 63 -16.74 -16.99 -31.60
C ILE A 63 -16.11 -15.97 -30.63
N LYS A 64 -15.31 -15.03 -31.17
CA LYS A 64 -14.70 -13.96 -30.37
C LYS A 64 -15.74 -13.07 -29.71
N GLN A 65 -16.77 -12.66 -30.45
CA GLN A 65 -17.85 -11.82 -29.92
C GLN A 65 -18.64 -12.53 -28.82
N SER A 66 -19.01 -13.79 -29.05
CA SER A 66 -19.72 -14.62 -28.06
C SER A 66 -18.91 -14.77 -26.76
N THR A 67 -17.61 -15.07 -26.88
CA THR A 67 -16.72 -15.22 -25.72
C THR A 67 -16.57 -13.91 -24.95
N GLN A 68 -16.38 -12.78 -25.64
CA GLN A 68 -16.29 -11.48 -24.99
C GLN A 68 -17.59 -11.10 -24.28
N LYS A 69 -18.73 -11.41 -24.89
CA LYS A 69 -20.05 -11.19 -24.26
C LYS A 69 -20.20 -12.05 -23.01
N ALA A 70 -19.94 -13.36 -23.11
CA ALA A 70 -20.03 -14.27 -21.97
C ALA A 70 -19.11 -13.85 -20.81
N HIS A 71 -17.89 -13.40 -21.11
CA HIS A 71 -16.99 -12.88 -20.08
C HIS A 71 -17.53 -11.61 -19.42
N LYS A 72 -18.01 -10.64 -20.22
CA LYS A 72 -18.61 -9.41 -19.69
C LYS A 72 -19.83 -9.70 -18.81
N ASP A 73 -20.69 -10.60 -19.26
CA ASP A 73 -21.90 -11.00 -18.51
C ASP A 73 -21.52 -11.69 -17.20
N ALA A 74 -20.51 -12.58 -17.21
CA ALA A 74 -20.00 -13.25 -16.02
C ALA A 74 -19.40 -12.25 -15.01
N VAL A 75 -18.57 -11.31 -15.46
CA VAL A 75 -17.98 -10.27 -14.60
C VAL A 75 -19.06 -9.34 -14.03
N ALA A 76 -20.06 -8.99 -14.84
CA ALA A 76 -21.17 -8.17 -14.37
C ALA A 76 -21.98 -8.90 -13.28
N LEU A 77 -22.26 -10.19 -13.48
CA LEU A 77 -22.96 -11.03 -12.52
C LEU A 77 -22.15 -11.24 -11.23
N GLU A 78 -20.85 -11.50 -11.34
CA GLU A 78 -19.97 -11.58 -10.18
C GLU A 78 -20.00 -10.28 -9.38
N LYS A 79 -19.92 -9.13 -10.07
CA LYS A 79 -19.95 -7.82 -9.41
C LYS A 79 -21.27 -7.57 -8.67
N THR A 80 -22.42 -8.01 -9.20
CA THR A 80 -23.70 -7.86 -8.49
C THR A 80 -23.73 -8.69 -7.21
N PHE A 81 -23.22 -9.92 -7.25
CA PHE A 81 -23.11 -10.77 -6.07
C PHE A 81 -22.09 -10.27 -5.04
N LEU A 82 -20.96 -9.73 -5.49
CA LEU A 82 -19.92 -9.20 -4.61
C LEU A 82 -20.29 -7.87 -3.93
N LYS A 83 -21.23 -7.09 -4.50
CA LYS A 83 -21.60 -5.77 -3.97
C LYS A 83 -22.05 -5.82 -2.50
N GLY A 84 -22.97 -6.73 -2.15
CA GLY A 84 -23.48 -6.86 -0.78
C GLY A 84 -22.39 -7.20 0.25
N PRO A 85 -21.60 -8.27 0.06
CA PRO A 85 -20.51 -8.65 0.95
C PRO A 85 -19.42 -7.58 1.07
N THR A 86 -19.05 -6.93 -0.03
CA THR A 86 -18.03 -5.86 -0.03
C THR A 86 -18.50 -4.63 0.75
N GLU A 87 -19.72 -4.16 0.51
CA GLU A 87 -20.30 -3.06 1.28
C GLU A 87 -20.46 -3.41 2.77
N SER A 88 -20.84 -4.66 3.07
CA SER A 88 -20.98 -5.14 4.45
C SER A 88 -19.64 -5.23 5.17
N LYS A 89 -18.59 -5.70 4.49
CA LYS A 89 -17.23 -5.75 5.02
C LYS A 89 -16.71 -4.34 5.35
N GLU A 90 -16.93 -3.38 4.47
CA GLU A 90 -16.52 -1.99 4.72
C GLU A 90 -17.29 -1.35 5.88
N LYS A 91 -18.61 -1.62 5.99
CA LYS A 91 -19.39 -1.19 7.16
C LYS A 91 -18.90 -1.84 8.45
N LEU A 92 -18.62 -3.14 8.44
CA LEU A 92 -18.12 -3.87 9.61
C LEU A 92 -16.78 -3.30 10.09
N LYS A 93 -15.84 -3.05 9.18
CA LYS A 93 -14.55 -2.41 9.53
C LYS A 93 -14.76 -1.06 10.22
N LYS A 94 -15.65 -0.22 9.69
CA LYS A 94 -15.94 1.09 10.30
C LYS A 94 -16.51 0.95 11.71
N LEU A 95 -17.41 -0.01 11.94
CA LEU A 95 -17.94 -0.30 13.27
C LEU A 95 -16.84 -0.77 14.24
N MET A 96 -15.92 -1.61 13.77
CA MET A 96 -14.79 -2.08 14.59
C MET A 96 -13.85 -0.93 14.97
N ILE A 97 -13.49 -0.07 14.01
CA ILE A 97 -12.65 1.11 14.27
C ILE A 97 -13.32 2.05 15.27
N SER A 98 -14.61 2.37 15.05
CA SER A 98 -15.36 3.24 15.97
C SER A 98 -15.39 2.68 17.39
N PHE A 99 -15.52 1.36 17.54
CA PHE A 99 -15.47 0.72 18.86
C PHE A 99 -14.08 0.84 19.51
N GLU A 100 -13.00 0.62 18.75
CA GLU A 100 -11.63 0.78 19.26
C GLU A 100 -11.35 2.22 19.70
N GLU A 101 -11.80 3.22 18.92
CA GLU A 101 -11.71 4.65 19.26
C GLU A 101 -12.49 4.97 20.56
N GLU A 102 -13.69 4.43 20.72
CA GLU A 102 -14.49 4.58 21.94
C GLU A 102 -13.80 3.94 23.16
N GLN A 103 -13.23 2.74 23.00
CA GLN A 103 -12.49 2.09 24.08
C GLN A 103 -11.25 2.89 24.48
N GLU A 104 -10.53 3.47 23.51
CA GLU A 104 -9.39 4.34 23.78
C GLU A 104 -9.82 5.64 24.50
N ALA A 105 -10.90 6.27 24.07
CA ALA A 105 -11.45 7.45 24.74
C ALA A 105 -11.84 7.15 26.20
N ILE A 106 -12.44 5.99 26.45
CA ILE A 106 -12.77 5.54 27.82
C ILE A 106 -11.49 5.32 28.64
N ARG A 107 -10.44 4.75 28.04
CA ARG A 107 -9.13 4.55 28.69
C ARG A 107 -8.51 5.90 29.10
N LEU A 108 -8.41 6.83 28.16
CA LEU A 108 -7.87 8.17 28.42
C LEU A 108 -8.66 8.92 29.50
N ALA A 109 -9.99 8.86 29.46
CA ALA A 109 -10.84 9.49 30.48
C ALA A 109 -10.64 8.87 31.88
N LYS A 110 -10.33 7.57 31.98
CA LYS A 110 -9.99 6.93 33.26
C LYS A 110 -8.61 7.36 33.75
N GLU A 111 -7.62 7.39 32.86
CA GLU A 111 -6.26 7.86 33.17
C GLU A 111 -6.27 9.32 33.65
N GLU A 112 -7.05 10.20 33.01
CA GLU A 112 -7.20 11.60 33.41
C GLU A 112 -7.88 11.74 34.79
N LYS A 113 -8.91 10.95 35.07
CA LYS A 113 -9.54 10.93 36.40
C LYS A 113 -8.56 10.50 37.49
N ILE A 114 -7.80 9.44 37.26
CA ILE A 114 -6.78 8.98 38.22
C ILE A 114 -5.71 10.05 38.41
N LYS A 115 -5.24 10.69 37.32
CA LYS A 115 -4.24 11.76 37.40
C LYS A 115 -4.75 12.99 38.16
N THR A 116 -6.00 13.40 37.93
CA THR A 116 -6.60 14.54 38.63
C THR A 116 -6.85 14.24 40.11
N GLU A 117 -7.25 13.02 40.47
CA GLU A 117 -7.37 12.59 41.86
C GLU A 117 -6.01 12.51 42.55
N LEU A 118 -4.99 11.95 41.88
CA LEU A 118 -3.62 11.94 42.39
C LEU A 118 -3.10 13.36 42.60
N GLN A 119 -3.31 14.26 41.64
CA GLN A 119 -2.89 15.65 41.76
C GLN A 119 -3.59 16.35 42.92
N LYS A 120 -4.91 16.17 43.09
CA LYS A 120 -5.64 16.72 44.24
C LYS A 120 -5.10 16.19 45.57
N ASN A 121 -4.78 14.90 45.64
CA ASN A 121 -4.20 14.30 46.85
C ASN A 121 -2.78 14.79 47.11
N ILE A 122 -1.98 15.04 46.06
CA ILE A 122 -0.65 15.67 46.16
C ILE A 122 -0.79 17.13 46.59
N ASP A 123 -1.72 17.89 46.03
CA ASP A 123 -1.93 19.30 46.38
C ASP A 123 -2.43 19.42 47.82
N GLN A 124 -3.38 18.58 48.25
CA GLN A 124 -3.82 18.50 49.64
C GLN A 124 -2.69 18.04 50.57
N GLY A 125 -1.91 17.03 50.15
CA GLY A 125 -0.72 16.58 50.86
C GLY A 125 0.34 17.68 50.98
N ASN A 126 0.52 18.49 49.95
CA ASN A 126 1.42 19.63 49.91
C ASN A 126 0.87 20.83 50.70
N GLU A 127 -0.44 21.04 50.80
CA GLU A 127 -1.04 22.05 51.69
C GLU A 127 -0.87 21.65 53.16
N ILE A 128 -1.13 20.38 53.48
CA ILE A 128 -0.90 19.83 54.81
C ILE A 128 0.60 19.84 55.13
N ALA A 129 1.44 19.42 54.19
CA ALA A 129 2.89 19.45 54.32
C ALA A 129 3.42 20.89 54.39
N ASN A 130 2.91 21.86 53.64
CA ASN A 130 3.31 23.28 53.78
C ASN A 130 2.85 23.88 55.11
N GLY A 131 1.72 23.41 55.67
CA GLY A 131 1.33 23.69 57.04
C GLY A 131 2.26 23.05 58.09
N ILE A 132 2.88 21.91 57.76
CA ILE A 132 3.84 21.17 58.61
C ILE A 132 5.31 21.58 58.35
N ILE A 133 5.68 22.10 57.18
CA ILE A 133 7.04 22.54 56.78
C ILE A 133 7.38 23.92 57.39
N SER A 134 6.37 24.65 57.90
CA SER A 134 6.63 25.64 58.95
C SER A 134 7.19 25.02 60.25
N ALA A 135 7.34 23.69 60.30
CA ALA A 135 7.76 22.95 61.47
C ALA A 135 8.58 21.66 61.25
N LEU A 136 9.13 21.28 60.06
CA LEU A 136 10.30 20.34 59.87
C LEU A 136 10.52 19.86 58.40
N ASP A 137 11.76 19.44 58.09
CA ASP A 137 12.41 19.05 56.81
C ASP A 137 11.73 17.97 55.90
N PRO A 138 11.91 17.98 54.56
CA PRO A 138 11.25 17.06 53.63
C PRO A 138 12.18 16.05 52.93
N GLU A 139 11.94 14.75 53.12
CA GLU A 139 12.37 13.70 52.19
C GLU A 139 11.24 12.67 52.06
N ALA A 140 10.46 12.74 50.97
CA ALA A 140 9.50 11.70 50.61
C ALA A 140 9.42 11.56 49.09
N ASN A 141 10.07 10.53 48.58
CA ASN A 141 10.04 10.10 47.19
C ASN A 141 8.85 9.14 46.98
N VAL A 142 7.88 9.50 46.12
CA VAL A 142 6.70 8.67 45.84
C VAL A 142 6.89 7.96 44.50
N ALA A 143 7.08 6.64 44.55
CA ALA A 143 7.15 5.78 43.37
C ALA A 143 5.74 5.48 42.84
N VAL A 144 5.50 5.79 41.56
CA VAL A 144 4.23 5.50 40.86
C VAL A 144 4.38 4.17 40.14
N ALA A 145 3.55 3.19 40.51
CA ALA A 145 3.48 1.89 39.84
C ALA A 145 2.59 2.00 38.59
N ASP A 146 3.15 1.65 37.43
CA ASP A 146 2.47 1.64 36.14
C ASP A 146 1.64 0.35 36.00
N VAL A 147 0.32 0.48 35.83
CA VAL A 147 -0.60 -0.66 35.67
C VAL A 147 -1.03 -0.74 34.22
N HIS A 148 -0.34 -1.59 33.46
CA HIS A 148 -0.68 -1.86 32.06
C HIS A 148 -1.68 -3.02 31.98
N VAL A 149 -2.97 -2.72 31.76
CA VAL A 149 -3.99 -3.74 31.49
C VAL A 149 -4.05 -3.98 29.98
N GLN A 150 -3.55 -5.14 29.53
CA GLN A 150 -3.67 -5.56 28.13
C GLN A 150 -5.14 -5.84 27.77
N SER A 151 -5.59 -5.27 26.65
CA SER A 151 -6.89 -5.57 26.04
C SER A 151 -6.88 -6.99 25.47
N THR A 152 -7.77 -7.86 25.97
CA THR A 152 -7.88 -9.27 25.55
C THR A 152 -9.03 -9.47 24.55
N PHE A 153 -8.82 -9.14 23.28
CA PHE A 153 -9.67 -9.66 22.20
C PHE A 153 -8.79 -10.38 21.18
N LYS A 154 -8.86 -11.72 21.17
CA LYS A 154 -8.23 -12.53 20.12
C LYS A 154 -9.14 -12.50 18.90
N THR A 155 -8.80 -11.67 17.92
CA THR A 155 -9.52 -11.58 16.64
C THR A 155 -9.05 -12.70 15.71
N ALA A 156 -9.98 -13.53 15.21
CA ALA A 156 -9.72 -14.46 14.13
C ALA A 156 -9.71 -13.69 12.79
N GLY A 157 -8.53 -13.22 12.38
CA GLY A 157 -8.28 -12.52 11.13
C GLY A 157 -6.81 -12.15 10.98
N SER A 158 -6.34 -11.93 9.74
CA SER A 158 -4.99 -11.41 9.49
C SER A 158 -4.95 -9.94 9.91
N THR A 159 -4.52 -9.67 11.13
CA THR A 159 -4.12 -8.33 11.58
C THR A 159 -2.71 -8.05 11.08
N THR A 160 -2.49 -6.85 10.53
CA THR A 160 -1.13 -6.35 10.29
C THR A 160 -0.76 -5.49 11.48
N ASP A 161 0.30 -5.86 12.19
CA ASP A 161 0.76 -5.11 13.35
C ASP A 161 1.29 -3.74 12.91
N ASN A 162 0.73 -2.68 13.47
CA ASN A 162 1.22 -1.31 13.27
C ASN A 162 1.88 -0.82 14.56
N TRP A 163 3.16 -1.16 14.71
CA TRP A 163 3.96 -0.80 15.88
C TRP A 163 4.21 0.72 15.91
N LYS A 164 3.72 1.38 16.96
CA LYS A 164 3.99 2.80 17.24
C LYS A 164 4.81 2.90 18.53
N GLY A 165 5.78 3.80 18.55
CA GLY A 165 6.57 4.12 19.75
C GLY A 165 6.18 5.50 20.29
N GLU A 166 6.00 5.59 21.61
CA GLU A 166 5.85 6.85 22.34
C GLU A 166 7.04 7.03 23.29
N VAL A 167 7.55 8.26 23.41
CA VAL A 167 8.63 8.58 24.34
C VAL A 167 8.03 8.92 25.70
N ILE A 168 8.12 7.97 26.64
CA ILE A 168 7.59 8.11 28.00
C ILE A 168 8.49 9.02 28.87
N ASP A 169 9.81 8.86 28.73
CA ASP A 169 10.82 9.64 29.46
C ASP A 169 11.96 10.03 28.50
N PHE A 170 12.02 11.34 28.19
CA PHE A 170 12.98 11.87 27.24
C PHE A 170 14.43 11.75 27.71
N HIS A 171 14.69 11.85 29.03
CA HIS A 171 16.06 11.77 29.56
C HIS A 171 16.60 10.34 29.49
N LYS A 172 15.78 9.36 29.89
CA LYS A 172 16.14 7.94 29.75
C LYS A 172 16.29 7.55 28.29
N PHE A 173 15.46 8.09 27.41
CA PHE A 173 15.56 7.90 25.97
C PHE A 173 16.90 8.41 25.40
N LEU A 174 17.32 9.63 25.76
CA LEU A 174 18.62 10.17 25.34
C LEU A 174 19.78 9.28 25.77
N MET A 175 19.78 8.82 27.02
CA MET A 175 20.82 7.94 27.53
C MET A 175 20.85 6.59 26.80
N ALA A 176 19.67 6.02 26.50
CA ALA A 176 19.55 4.80 25.73
C ALA A 176 20.05 4.97 24.29
N VAL A 177 19.72 6.08 23.64
CA VAL A 177 20.18 6.41 22.28
C VAL A 177 21.71 6.50 22.23
N VAL A 178 22.32 7.23 23.17
CA VAL A 178 23.79 7.36 23.23
C VAL A 178 24.44 6.01 23.50
N ARG A 179 23.87 5.19 24.40
CA ARG A 179 24.41 3.86 24.73
C ARG A 179 24.32 2.87 23.57
N LEU A 180 23.22 2.88 22.83
CA LEU A 180 22.95 1.92 21.75
C LEU A 180 23.42 2.41 20.37
N GLY A 181 23.78 3.69 20.24
CA GLY A 181 24.28 4.26 19.00
C GLY A 181 23.21 4.65 17.98
N TYR A 182 21.93 4.76 18.38
CA TYR A 182 20.82 5.13 17.49
C TYR A 182 20.65 6.65 17.33
N THR A 183 21.71 7.34 16.93
CA THR A 183 21.71 8.82 16.79
C THR A 183 20.68 9.34 15.79
N GLU A 184 20.18 8.48 14.92
CA GLU A 184 19.16 8.75 13.89
C GLU A 184 17.77 9.07 14.47
N PHE A 185 17.52 8.77 15.75
CA PHE A 185 16.31 9.25 16.42
C PHE A 185 16.41 10.69 16.94
N LEU A 186 17.60 11.32 16.85
CA LEU A 186 17.84 12.66 17.37
C LEU A 186 18.12 13.64 16.24
N GLU A 187 17.32 14.71 16.17
CA GLU A 187 17.58 15.82 15.26
C GLU A 187 18.13 17.03 16.02
N VAL A 188 19.16 17.66 15.44
CA VAL A 188 19.75 18.88 16.02
C VAL A 188 18.87 20.08 15.69
N ASN A 189 18.36 20.74 16.73
CA ASN A 189 17.61 21.98 16.57
C ASN A 189 18.54 23.15 16.17
N GLN A 190 18.71 23.35 14.87
CA GLN A 190 19.58 24.39 14.30
C GLN A 190 19.18 25.80 14.71
N LYS A 191 17.89 26.07 14.92
CA LYS A 191 17.42 27.40 15.33
C LYS A 191 17.90 27.72 16.74
N ALA A 192 17.69 26.82 17.69
CA ALA A 192 18.15 26.98 19.06
C ALA A 192 19.68 27.11 19.12
N LEU A 193 20.39 26.33 18.32
CA LEU A 193 21.84 26.37 18.22
C LEU A 193 22.36 27.72 17.67
N ASN A 194 21.70 28.26 16.64
CA ASN A 194 22.02 29.57 16.08
C ASN A 194 21.68 30.73 17.04
N ASP A 195 20.58 30.62 17.79
CA ASP A 195 20.19 31.62 18.77
C ASP A 195 21.16 31.62 19.97
N TYR A 196 21.65 30.46 20.38
CA TYR A 196 22.76 30.32 21.33
C TYR A 196 24.06 30.92 20.80
N ALA A 197 24.42 30.63 19.55
CA ALA A 197 25.61 31.18 18.92
C ALA A 197 25.60 32.72 18.90
N LYS A 198 24.44 33.33 18.65
CA LYS A 198 24.24 34.79 18.68
C LYS A 198 24.38 35.35 20.09
N SER A 199 23.79 34.70 21.10
CA SER A 199 23.84 35.20 22.49
C SER A 199 25.23 35.11 23.10
N THR A 200 26.02 34.11 22.70
CA THR A 200 27.39 33.90 23.20
C THR A 200 28.47 34.45 22.27
N GLU A 201 28.10 35.11 21.16
CA GLU A 201 29.02 35.56 20.10
C GLU A 201 29.99 34.44 19.61
N GLY A 202 29.55 33.18 19.67
CA GLY A 202 30.38 32.01 19.39
C GLY A 202 31.55 31.74 20.36
N LYS A 203 31.65 32.44 21.50
CA LYS A 203 32.76 32.30 22.47
C LYS A 203 32.66 31.08 23.38
N LYS A 204 31.43 30.58 23.64
CA LYS A 204 31.22 29.42 24.51
C LYS A 204 31.20 28.14 23.67
N LEU A 205 32.13 27.24 23.96
CA LEU A 205 32.29 25.97 23.24
C LEU A 205 31.25 24.96 23.74
N PHE A 206 30.59 24.31 22.78
CA PHE A 206 29.84 23.08 23.00
C PHE A 206 30.65 21.97 22.32
N ASP A 207 31.01 20.93 23.05
CA ASP A 207 31.79 19.82 22.48
C ASP A 207 31.06 19.22 21.28
N GLY A 208 31.79 19.06 20.17
CA GLY A 208 31.22 18.60 18.88
C GLY A 208 30.52 19.67 18.04
N VAL A 209 30.41 20.92 18.49
CA VAL A 209 29.78 22.02 17.73
C VAL A 209 30.78 23.16 17.47
N ARG A 210 30.91 23.58 16.20
CA ARG A 210 31.71 24.74 15.81
C ARG A 210 30.83 25.91 15.38
N PHE A 211 30.89 27.01 16.12
CA PHE A 211 30.25 28.27 15.74
C PHE A 211 31.13 29.08 14.78
N TYR A 212 30.53 29.68 13.75
CA TYR A 212 31.22 30.55 12.80
C TYR A 212 30.36 31.77 12.44
N ASN A 213 31.00 32.91 12.15
CA ASN A 213 30.33 34.14 11.77
C ASN A 213 30.42 34.35 10.26
N ASN A 214 29.29 34.29 9.56
CA ASN A 214 29.21 34.61 8.14
C ASN A 214 28.64 36.02 7.94
N LYS A 215 29.48 36.97 7.51
CA LYS A 215 29.07 38.35 7.25
C LYS A 215 28.38 38.45 5.89
N VAL A 216 27.05 38.54 5.88
CA VAL A 216 26.27 38.74 4.66
C VAL A 216 26.09 40.24 4.40
N LYS A 217 26.58 40.75 3.27
CA LYS A 217 26.28 42.12 2.82
C LYS A 217 24.84 42.18 2.31
N LYS A 218 24.00 43.03 2.91
CA LYS A 218 22.71 43.41 2.35
C LYS A 218 22.93 44.52 1.32
N PHE A 219 22.44 44.33 0.11
CA PHE A 219 22.22 45.40 -0.87
C PHE A 219 20.86 46.04 -0.62
#